data_AF-A0A7V2XFX5-F1
#
_entry.id   AF-A0A7V2XFX5-F1
#
_cell.length_a   1.000
_cell.length_b   1.000
_cell.length_c   1.000
_cell.angle_alpha   90.00
_cell.angle_beta   90.00
_cell.angle_gamma   90.00
#
_symmetry.space_group_name_H-M   'P 1'
#
loop_
_entity.id
_entity.type
_entity.pdbx_description
1 polymer ?
#
loop_
_entity_poly.entity_id
_entity_poly.type
_entity_poly.pdbx_seq_one_letter_code
_entity_poly.pdbx_strand_id
1 'polypeptide(L)'
;MERGGIGDAEARMTLVELPWPPTVNRYYRNVGFRTLISREGRSFRRRACALLGGNGPRKPPADGRIALAMDAFPPDRRRLSWDDLERGT
;
A
#
# COMPACT_ATOMS: atom_id res chain seq x y z
N MET A 1 -21.26 5.90 34.93
CA MET A 1 -21.76 5.25 33.71
C MET A 1 -22.12 6.35 32.73
N GLU A 2 -21.14 6.88 32.00
CA GLU A 2 -21.41 7.81 30.90
C GLU A 2 -21.26 7.02 29.61
N ARG A 3 -22.40 6.75 28.95
CA ARG A 3 -22.40 6.30 27.56
C ARG A 3 -22.13 7.53 26.71
N GLY A 4 -20.85 7.86 26.52
CA GLY A 4 -20.43 8.77 25.46
C GLY A 4 -20.72 8.10 24.13
N GLY A 5 -21.81 8.52 23.48
CA GLY A 5 -22.12 8.11 22.11
C GLY A 5 -20.93 8.39 21.22
N ILE A 6 -20.37 7.32 20.66
CA ILE A 6 -19.48 7.40 19.50
C ILE A 6 -20.39 7.85 18.38
N GLY A 7 -20.51 9.16 18.22
CA GLY A 7 -21.19 9.75 17.08
C GLY A 7 -20.61 9.14 15.83
N ASP A 8 -21.50 8.74 14.93
CA ASP A 8 -21.26 8.13 13.63
C ASP A 8 -20.44 9.09 12.75
N ALA A 9 -19.14 9.22 13.05
CA ALA A 9 -18.16 9.76 12.13
C ALA A 9 -18.10 8.77 10.99
N GLU A 10 -18.92 9.00 9.97
CA GLU A 10 -18.99 8.31 8.69
C GLU A 10 -17.60 7.78 8.32
N ALA A 11 -17.38 6.49 8.54
CA ALA A 11 -16.10 5.86 8.26
C ALA A 11 -15.90 5.92 6.75
N ARG A 12 -15.10 6.88 6.30
CA ARG A 12 -14.80 7.07 4.87
C ARG A 12 -13.97 5.88 4.39
N MET A 13 -14.65 4.84 3.92
CA MET A 13 -14.03 3.69 3.31
C MET A 13 -13.59 4.03 1.89
N THR A 14 -12.29 4.01 1.64
CA THR A 14 -11.74 4.23 0.30
C THR A 14 -11.31 2.88 -0.28
N LEU A 15 -11.96 2.45 -1.35
CA LEU A 15 -11.54 1.28 -2.12
C LEU A 15 -10.59 1.74 -3.24
N VAL A 16 -9.41 1.11 -3.34
CA VAL A 16 -8.43 1.42 -4.38
C VAL A 16 -7.87 0.11 -4.94
N GLU A 17 -7.96 -0.05 -6.25
CA GLU A 17 -7.29 -1.14 -6.95
C GLU A 17 -5.86 -0.70 -7.32
N LEU A 18 -4.88 -1.51 -6.93
CA LEU A 18 -3.47 -1.28 -7.25
C LEU A 18 -2.97 -2.34 -8.24
N PRO A 19 -2.06 -2.00 -9.16
CA PRO A 19 -1.41 -3.00 -9.99
C PRO A 19 -0.62 -3.97 -9.10
N TRP A 20 -0.42 -5.20 -9.57
CA TRP A 20 0.47 -6.13 -8.87
C TRP A 20 1.90 -5.53 -8.78
N PRO A 21 2.52 -5.53 -7.58
CA PRO A 21 3.86 -4.97 -7.43
C PRO A 21 4.93 -5.84 -8.12
N PRO A 22 6.10 -5.25 -8.45
CA PRO A 22 7.27 -6.05 -8.83
C PRO A 22 7.70 -6.95 -7.66
N THR A 23 8.64 -7.88 -7.87
CA THR A 23 9.19 -8.67 -6.75
C THR A 23 10.23 -7.90 -5.92
N VAL A 24 10.63 -8.35 -4.71
CA VAL A 24 11.35 -7.47 -3.74
C VAL A 24 12.72 -7.17 -4.31
N ASN A 25 13.28 -8.22 -4.91
CA ASN A 25 14.53 -8.21 -5.66
C ASN A 25 14.46 -7.35 -6.94
N ARG A 26 13.25 -7.13 -7.49
CA ARG A 26 13.02 -6.19 -8.61
C ARG A 26 12.68 -4.79 -8.11
N TYR A 27 12.13 -4.64 -6.91
CA TYR A 27 11.78 -3.34 -6.32
C TYR A 27 13.03 -2.62 -5.83
N TYR A 28 13.92 -3.33 -5.13
CA TYR A 28 15.18 -2.81 -4.62
C TYR A 28 16.37 -3.26 -5.47
N ARG A 29 17.48 -2.53 -5.37
CA ARG A 29 18.77 -2.90 -5.95
C ARG A 29 19.90 -2.39 -5.07
N ASN A 30 21.02 -3.10 -5.08
CA ASN A 30 22.22 -2.65 -4.39
C ASN A 30 23.15 -1.93 -5.38
N VAL A 31 23.64 -0.75 -5.00
CA VAL A 31 24.65 0.02 -5.72
C VAL A 31 25.79 0.31 -4.76
N GLY A 32 26.86 -0.49 -4.87
CA GLY A 32 27.90 -0.54 -3.84
C GLY A 32 27.30 -0.92 -2.49
N PHE A 33 27.53 -0.09 -1.47
CA PHE A 33 27.04 -0.28 -0.10
C PHE A 33 25.61 0.27 0.15
N ARG A 34 24.90 0.73 -0.89
CA ARG A 34 23.58 1.37 -0.74
C ARG A 34 22.47 0.53 -1.37
N THR A 35 21.39 0.32 -0.62
CA THR A 35 20.13 -0.20 -1.17
C THR A 35 19.28 0.96 -1.69
N LEU A 36 18.90 0.91 -2.96
CA LEU A 36 18.12 1.93 -3.65
C LEU A 36 16.86 1.32 -4.26
N ILE A 37 15.82 2.13 -4.46
CA ILE A 37 14.67 1.72 -5.26
C ILE A 37 15.11 1.60 -6.72
N SER A 38 14.78 0.49 -7.37
CA SER A 38 15.08 0.22 -8.77
C SER A 38 14.28 1.14 -9.71
N ARG A 39 14.57 1.08 -11.02
CA ARG A 39 13.75 1.78 -12.02
C ARG A 39 12.30 1.29 -12.00
N GLU A 40 12.13 -0.01 -11.84
CA GLU A 40 10.83 -0.67 -11.81
C GLU A 40 10.06 -0.31 -10.54
N GLY A 41 10.71 -0.39 -9.38
CA GLY A 41 10.11 0.03 -8.10
C GLY A 41 9.66 1.48 -8.12
N ARG A 42 10.46 2.39 -8.71
CA ARG A 42 10.05 3.80 -8.89
C ARG A 42 8.86 3.95 -9.83
N SER A 43 8.77 3.13 -10.88
CA SER A 43 7.66 3.18 -11.84
C SER A 43 6.37 2.66 -11.21
N PHE A 44 6.45 1.56 -10.45
CA PHE A 44 5.35 1.07 -9.64
C PHE A 44 4.88 2.12 -8.63
N ARG A 45 5.79 2.68 -7.83
CA ARG A 45 5.47 3.70 -6.82
C ARG A 45 4.76 4.91 -7.42
N ARG A 46 5.20 5.39 -8.59
CA ARG A 46 4.52 6.51 -9.29
C ARG A 46 3.09 6.16 -9.69
N ARG A 47 2.85 4.96 -10.24
CA ARG A 47 1.50 4.50 -10.60
C ARG A 47 0.61 4.35 -9.38
N ALA A 48 1.10 3.70 -8.33
CA ALA A 48 0.37 3.56 -7.07
C ALA A 48 0.01 4.93 -6.46
N CYS A 49 0.97 5.87 -6.39
CA CYS A 49 0.70 7.22 -5.91
C CYS A 49 -0.26 8.01 -6.81
N ALA A 50 -0.26 7.78 -8.12
CA ALA A 50 -1.22 8.42 -9.02
C ALA A 50 -2.65 7.92 -8.78
N LEU A 51 -2.81 6.60 -8.56
CA LEU A 51 -4.10 6.00 -8.23
C LEU A 51 -4.62 6.47 -6.86
N LEU A 52 -3.73 6.50 -5.86
CA LEU A 52 -4.06 6.97 -4.51
C LEU A 52 -4.29 8.49 -4.45
N GLY A 53 -3.50 9.28 -5.18
CA GLY A 53 -3.55 10.74 -5.17
C GLY A 53 -4.58 11.35 -6.11
N GLY A 54 -5.14 10.57 -7.03
CA GLY A 54 -6.22 10.99 -7.94
C GLY A 54 -7.61 10.89 -7.31
N ASN A 55 -7.83 9.94 -6.39
CA ASN A 55 -9.15 9.63 -5.82
C ASN A 55 -9.17 9.37 -4.30
N GLY A 56 -8.03 9.46 -3.60
CA GLY A 56 -7.93 9.13 -2.17
C GLY A 56 -7.14 10.16 -1.35
N PRO A 57 -7.19 10.07 -0.01
CA PRO A 57 -6.45 10.97 0.86
C PRO A 57 -4.94 10.70 0.71
N ARG A 58 -4.20 11.74 0.29
CA ARG A 58 -2.73 11.69 0.06
C ARG A 58 -1.93 11.33 1.32
N LYS A 59 -2.57 11.48 2.49
CA LYS A 59 -2.06 11.10 3.80
C LYS A 59 -3.21 10.43 4.57
N PRO A 60 -2.90 9.49 5.47
CA PRO A 60 -3.83 9.13 6.53
C PRO A 60 -4.49 10.36 7.15
N PRO A 61 -5.75 10.29 7.63
CA PRO A 61 -6.28 11.31 8.53
C PRO A 61 -5.26 11.59 9.62
N ALA A 62 -5.00 12.87 9.90
CA ALA A 62 -3.87 13.28 10.74
C ALA A 62 -4.02 12.83 12.21
N ASP A 63 -5.22 12.38 12.57
CA ASP A 63 -5.75 12.33 13.92
C ASP A 63 -6.63 11.07 14.14
N GLY A 64 -6.40 9.99 13.37
CA GLY A 64 -7.15 8.75 13.51
C GLY A 64 -6.36 7.48 13.19
N ARG A 65 -6.81 6.35 13.77
CA ARG A 65 -6.35 5.01 13.34
C ARG A 65 -6.96 4.69 11.98
N ILE A 66 -6.18 4.03 11.13
CA ILE A 66 -6.68 3.45 9.88
C ILE A 66 -6.77 1.94 10.05
N ALA A 67 -7.89 1.36 9.65
CA ALA A 67 -7.97 -0.06 9.34
C ALA A 67 -7.70 -0.25 7.84
N LEU A 68 -6.79 -1.16 7.51
CA LEU A 68 -6.51 -1.57 6.14
C LEU A 68 -6.95 -3.02 5.96
N ALA A 69 -7.77 -3.28 4.96
CA ALA A 69 -8.03 -4.62 4.45
C ALA A 69 -7.44 -4.72 3.05
N MET A 70 -6.82 -5.84 2.72
CA MET A 70 -6.19 -6.07 1.42
C MET A 70 -6.56 -7.47 0.92
N ASP A 71 -7.12 -7.51 -0.28
CA ASP A 71 -7.29 -8.73 -1.06
C ASP A 71 -6.18 -8.80 -2.11
N ALA A 72 -5.42 -9.91 -2.11
CA ALA A 72 -4.28 -10.10 -2.98
C ALA A 72 -4.59 -11.12 -4.08
N PHE A 73 -4.55 -10.69 -5.34
CA PHE A 73 -4.79 -11.53 -6.51
C PHE A 73 -3.50 -11.66 -7.34
N PRO A 74 -2.59 -12.59 -7.00
CA PRO A 74 -1.31 -12.74 -7.69
C PRO A 74 -1.49 -13.15 -9.16
N PRO A 75 -0.63 -12.65 -10.08
CA PRO A 75 -0.71 -12.97 -11.50
C PRO A 75 -0.25 -14.39 -11.85
N ASP A 76 0.47 -15.05 -10.93
CA ASP A 76 0.96 -16.41 -11.09
C ASP A 76 0.81 -17.22 -9.78
N ARG A 77 1.15 -18.52 -9.85
CA ARG A 77 1.04 -19.45 -8.71
C ARG A 77 2.29 -19.49 -7.84
N ARG A 78 3.18 -18.50 -7.91
CA ARG A 78 4.39 -18.50 -7.08
C ARG A 78 3.98 -18.39 -5.61
N ARG A 79 4.74 -19.08 -4.77
CA ARG A 79 4.57 -18.96 -3.32
C ARG A 79 4.99 -17.55 -2.92
N LEU A 80 4.06 -16.82 -2.32
CA LEU A 80 4.25 -15.48 -1.80
C LEU A 80 4.11 -15.54 -0.28
N SER A 81 5.04 -14.92 0.44
CA SER A 81 4.84 -14.67 1.87
C SER A 81 4.06 -13.37 2.07
N TRP A 82 3.46 -13.20 3.25
CA TRP A 82 2.83 -11.94 3.64
C TRP A 82 3.83 -10.78 3.65
N ASP A 83 5.07 -11.03 4.08
CA ASP A 83 6.15 -10.05 4.09
C ASP A 83 6.51 -9.57 2.68
N ASP A 84 6.46 -10.47 1.69
CA ASP A 84 6.65 -10.07 0.29
C ASP A 84 5.55 -9.07 -0.09
N LEU A 85 4.28 -9.38 0.20
CA LEU A 85 3.15 -8.52 -0.14
C LEU A 85 3.23 -7.14 0.54
N GLU A 86 3.53 -7.09 1.84
CA GLU A 86 3.65 -5.83 2.61
C GLU A 86 4.77 -4.93 2.11
N ARG A 87 5.89 -5.53 1.70
CA ARG A 87 7.06 -4.80 1.19
C ARG A 87 6.90 -4.41 -0.27
N GLY A 88 5.90 -4.98 -0.93
CA GLY A 88 5.53 -4.74 -2.32
C GLY A 88 6.20 -5.71 -3.26
N THR A 89 5.82 -7.01 -3.07
CA THR A 89 6.28 -8.34 -3.57
C THR A 89 7.73 -8.42 -3.95
#